data_AF-A0A839V121-F1
#
_entry.id   AF-A0A839V121-F1
#
_cell.length_a   1.000
_cell.length_b   1.000
_cell.length_c   1.000
_cell.angle_alpha   90.00
_cell.angle_beta   90.00
_cell.angle_gamma   90.00
#
_symmetry.space_group_name_H-M   'P 1'
#
loop_
_entity.id
_entity.type
_entity.pdbx_description
1 polymer ?
#
loop_
_entity_poly.entity_id
_entity_poly.type
_entity_poly.pdbx_seq_one_letter_code
_entity_poly.pdbx_strand_id
1 'polypeptide(L)'
;MANHHDHSYKLLFSHPEMVRDLLTGFVKEDWVTQLDFSTLEKVSGSYVTDELRDREDDIIWRVRWGDDWLYVYLLLEFQSSVDKYMAVRIMSYLGLLYQDVIRQKALTPRGKLPPVLPVVLYNGEERWTAAQNIGDLVERVP
;
A
#
# COMPACT_ATOMS: atom_id res chain seq x y z
N MET A 1 5.89 20.33 -14.75
CA MET A 1 7.04 19.65 -14.14
C MET A 1 6.65 18.44 -13.26
N ALA A 2 5.36 18.05 -13.19
CA ALA A 2 4.88 16.90 -12.42
C ALA A 2 5.39 15.53 -12.94
N ASN A 3 5.42 15.33 -14.26
CA ASN A 3 5.66 14.01 -14.88
C ASN A 3 7.07 13.41 -14.69
N HIS A 4 8.09 14.21 -14.39
CA HIS A 4 9.45 13.68 -14.26
C HIS A 4 9.70 13.04 -12.89
N HIS A 5 9.06 13.58 -11.86
CA HIS A 5 9.17 13.06 -10.50
C HIS A 5 8.37 11.77 -10.32
N ASP A 6 7.16 11.69 -10.87
CA ASP A 6 6.32 10.49 -10.82
C ASP A 6 7.05 9.24 -11.35
N HIS A 7 7.58 9.35 -12.57
CA HIS A 7 8.31 8.23 -13.19
C HIS A 7 9.58 7.84 -12.42
N SER A 8 10.23 8.79 -11.75
CA SER A 8 11.46 8.54 -11.00
C SER A 8 11.18 7.75 -9.72
N TYR A 9 10.15 8.11 -8.97
CA TYR A 9 9.78 7.37 -7.76
C TYR A 9 9.14 6.02 -8.06
N LYS A 10 8.33 5.92 -9.13
CA LYS A 10 7.84 4.62 -9.60
C LYS A 10 8.99 3.67 -9.94
N LEU A 11 10.02 4.20 -10.60
CA LEU A 11 11.23 3.45 -10.91
C LEU A 11 12.02 3.10 -9.65
N LEU A 12 12.11 3.99 -8.66
CA LEU A 12 12.76 3.65 -7.39
C LEU A 12 12.00 2.50 -6.70
N PHE A 13 10.69 2.64 -6.51
CA PHE A 13 9.86 1.64 -5.82
C PHE A 13 9.44 0.45 -6.70
N SER A 14 9.98 0.33 -7.92
CA SER A 14 9.97 -0.92 -8.67
C SER A 14 11.09 -1.88 -8.24
N HIS A 15 12.05 -1.41 -7.43
CA HIS A 15 13.14 -2.22 -6.91
C HIS A 15 12.82 -2.70 -5.47
N PRO A 16 12.98 -4.01 -5.18
CA PRO A 16 12.65 -4.57 -3.87
C PRO A 16 13.49 -3.96 -2.75
N GLU A 17 14.74 -3.59 -3.01
CA GLU A 17 15.64 -2.97 -2.05
C GLU A 17 15.06 -1.65 -1.51
N MET A 18 14.47 -0.83 -2.39
CA MET A 18 13.87 0.44 -1.99
C MET A 18 12.66 0.25 -1.08
N VAL A 19 11.86 -0.80 -1.33
CA VAL A 19 10.71 -1.12 -0.48
C VAL A 19 11.15 -1.70 0.86
N ARG A 20 12.18 -2.55 0.87
CA ARG A 20 12.80 -3.03 2.11
C ARG A 20 13.31 -1.88 2.97
N ASP A 21 14.05 -0.95 2.37
CA ASP A 21 14.62 0.20 3.07
C ASP A 21 13.53 1.14 3.59
N LEU A 22 12.44 1.30 2.82
CA LEU A 22 11.25 2.02 3.29
C LEU A 22 10.66 1.37 4.55
N LEU A 23 10.38 0.06 4.52
CA LEU A 23 9.76 -0.62 5.65
C LEU A 23 10.67 -0.61 6.89
N THR A 24 11.93 -0.99 6.74
CA THR A 24 12.89 -1.04 7.86
C THR A 24 13.31 0.34 8.37
N GLY A 25 13.32 1.35 7.48
CA GLY A 25 13.67 2.72 7.80
C GLY A 25 12.56 3.47 8.55
N PHE A 26 11.29 3.24 8.19
CA PHE A 26 10.17 4.07 8.66
C PHE A 26 9.15 3.35 9.53
N VAL A 27 8.97 2.03 9.41
CA VAL A 27 8.04 1.28 10.26
C VAL A 27 8.77 0.83 11.53
N LYS A 28 8.46 1.47 12.67
CA LYS A 28 9.13 1.25 13.96
C LYS A 28 8.42 0.22 14.82
N GLU A 29 8.05 -0.89 14.21
CA GLU A 29 7.35 -1.98 14.86
C GLU A 29 8.17 -3.27 14.79
N ASP A 30 8.20 -4.03 15.88
CA ASP A 30 9.06 -5.21 16.01
C ASP A 30 8.77 -6.29 14.95
N TRP A 31 7.52 -6.36 14.48
CA TRP A 31 7.11 -7.35 13.48
C TRP A 31 7.80 -7.19 12.13
N VAL A 32 8.32 -6.01 11.80
CA VAL A 32 9.06 -5.76 10.55
C VAL A 32 10.33 -6.61 10.49
N THR A 33 10.95 -6.88 11.64
CA THR A 33 12.15 -7.73 11.73
C THR A 33 11.86 -9.21 11.44
N GLN A 34 10.58 -9.61 11.44
CA GLN A 34 10.14 -10.99 11.18
C GLN A 34 9.83 -11.24 9.70
N LEU A 35 9.86 -10.20 8.86
CA LEU A 35 9.60 -10.32 7.43
C LEU A 35 10.81 -10.94 6.72
N ASP A 36 10.55 -11.91 5.85
CA ASP A 36 11.57 -12.46 4.97
C ASP A 36 11.66 -11.64 3.68
N PHE A 37 12.45 -10.58 3.72
CA PHE A 37 12.67 -9.69 2.58
C PHE A 37 13.31 -10.36 1.36
N SER A 38 13.85 -11.57 1.46
CA SER A 38 14.32 -12.31 0.28
C SER A 38 13.16 -12.78 -0.61
N THR A 39 11.95 -12.82 -0.06
CA THR A 39 10.70 -13.20 -0.76
C THR A 39 9.91 -12.01 -1.28
N LEU A 40 10.44 -10.79 -1.11
CA LEU A 40 9.75 -9.57 -1.49
C LEU A 40 9.56 -9.52 -3.01
N GLU A 41 8.30 -9.53 -3.46
CA GLU A 41 7.96 -9.55 -4.87
C GLU A 41 6.82 -8.62 -5.22
N LYS A 42 6.88 -8.05 -6.44
CA LYS A 42 5.85 -7.17 -6.96
C LYS A 42 4.67 -8.02 -7.42
N VAL A 43 3.46 -7.64 -6.99
CA VAL A 43 2.23 -8.25 -7.48
C VAL A 43 1.94 -7.64 -8.86
N SER A 44 1.97 -8.44 -9.92
CA SER A 44 1.89 -7.91 -11.28
C SER A 44 0.49 -7.37 -11.64
N GLY A 45 0.46 -6.26 -12.37
CA GLY A 45 -0.76 -5.55 -12.83
C GLY A 45 -1.67 -6.35 -13.78
N SER A 46 -1.32 -7.58 -14.16
CA SER A 46 -2.18 -8.51 -14.89
C SER A 46 -3.38 -9.00 -14.09
N TYR A 47 -3.26 -8.93 -12.77
CA TYR A 47 -4.20 -9.46 -11.80
C TYR A 47 -5.18 -8.42 -11.26
N VAL A 48 -4.80 -7.16 -11.40
CA VAL A 48 -5.50 -6.04 -10.80
C VAL A 48 -6.59 -5.58 -11.76
N THR A 49 -7.85 -5.44 -11.30
CA THR A 49 -9.00 -5.05 -12.14
C THR A 49 -8.71 -3.77 -12.92
N ASP A 50 -9.32 -3.59 -14.09
CA ASP A 50 -9.07 -2.42 -14.95
C ASP A 50 -9.22 -1.07 -14.18
N GLU A 51 -10.13 -1.00 -13.20
CA GLU A 51 -10.32 0.17 -12.30
C GLU A 51 -9.12 0.51 -11.40
N LEU A 52 -8.23 -0.45 -11.14
CA LEU A 52 -6.98 -0.27 -10.42
C LEU A 52 -5.80 0.01 -11.38
N ARG A 53 -5.89 -0.46 -12.64
CA ARG A 53 -4.89 -0.12 -13.67
C ARG A 53 -4.91 1.35 -14.04
N ASP A 54 -6.09 1.97 -14.04
CA ASP A 54 -6.24 3.41 -14.24
C ASP A 54 -5.61 4.25 -13.12
N ARG A 55 -5.15 3.63 -12.02
CA ARG A 55 -4.38 4.25 -10.93
C ARG A 55 -2.90 3.98 -11.15
N GLU A 56 -2.35 4.62 -12.17
CA GLU A 56 -0.97 4.47 -12.64
C GLU A 56 0.10 4.61 -11.52
N ASP A 57 -0.24 5.24 -10.39
CA ASP A 57 0.66 5.57 -9.27
C ASP A 57 0.74 4.49 -8.16
N ASP A 58 -0.07 3.44 -8.24
CA ASP A 58 -0.12 2.39 -7.22
C ASP A 58 0.88 1.26 -7.47
N ILE A 59 1.58 0.83 -6.41
CA ILE A 59 2.52 -0.29 -6.45
C ILE A 59 2.22 -1.27 -5.33
N ILE A 60 1.91 -2.51 -5.69
CA ILE A 60 1.60 -3.57 -4.73
C ILE A 60 2.76 -4.55 -4.66
N TRP A 61 3.23 -4.77 -3.44
CA TRP A 61 4.24 -5.77 -3.11
C TRP A 61 3.66 -6.81 -2.16
N ARG A 62 4.29 -7.98 -2.09
CA ARG A 62 4.08 -8.92 -0.99
C ARG A 62 5.39 -9.50 -0.50
N VAL A 63 5.40 -9.83 0.78
CA VAL A 63 6.57 -10.39 1.48
C VAL A 63 6.08 -11.46 2.47
N ARG A 64 6.88 -12.51 2.67
CA ARG A 64 6.54 -13.55 3.65
C ARG A 64 6.63 -13.02 5.07
N TRP A 65 5.64 -13.39 5.87
CA TRP A 65 5.62 -13.19 7.30
C TRP A 65 5.22 -14.51 7.96
N GLY A 66 6.23 -15.31 8.35
CA GLY A 66 6.02 -16.71 8.70
C GLY A 66 5.43 -17.51 7.54
N ASP A 67 4.35 -18.26 7.81
CA ASP A 67 3.66 -19.07 6.80
C ASP A 67 2.67 -18.24 5.93
N ASP A 68 2.45 -16.97 6.30
CA ASP A 68 1.50 -16.06 5.66
C ASP A 68 2.21 -15.06 4.72
N TRP A 69 1.41 -14.32 3.95
CA TRP A 69 1.87 -13.19 3.15
C TRP A 69 1.39 -11.88 3.77
N LEU A 70 2.30 -10.91 3.88
CA LEU A 70 1.96 -9.51 4.08
C LEU A 70 1.96 -8.81 2.73
N TYR A 71 0.87 -8.13 2.42
CA TYR A 71 0.81 -7.24 1.27
C TYR A 71 1.21 -5.84 1.70
N VAL A 72 1.93 -5.13 0.84
CA VAL A 72 2.30 -3.73 1.02
C VAL A 72 1.72 -2.96 -0.15
N TYR A 73 0.76 -2.09 0.15
CA TYR A 73 0.11 -1.22 -0.84
C TYR A 73 0.79 0.14 -0.78
N LEU A 74 1.64 0.44 -1.76
CA LEU A 74 2.30 1.74 -1.87
C LEU A 74 1.48 2.64 -2.79
N LEU A 75 0.88 3.69 -2.22
CA LEU A 75 0.27 4.78 -2.95
C LEU A 75 1.28 5.92 -3.04
N LEU A 76 1.62 6.32 -4.25
CA LEU A 76 2.55 7.40 -4.51
C LEU A 76 1.80 8.70 -4.82
N GLU A 77 1.95 9.74 -4.00
CA GLU A 77 1.21 11.01 -4.11
C GLU A 77 2.19 12.18 -4.26
N PHE A 78 2.50 12.52 -5.52
CA PHE A 78 3.64 13.40 -5.84
C PHE A 78 3.36 14.90 -5.87
N GLN A 79 2.11 15.34 -6.04
CA GLN A 79 1.75 16.77 -6.09
C GLN A 79 0.31 17.06 -5.61
N SER A 80 -0.20 16.28 -4.66
CA SER A 80 -1.50 16.54 -4.05
C SER A 80 -1.33 17.38 -2.77
N SER A 81 -2.24 18.34 -2.56
CA SER A 81 -2.48 18.86 -1.21
C SER A 81 -2.95 17.72 -0.31
N VAL A 82 -2.84 17.87 1.01
CA VAL A 82 -3.32 16.83 1.93
C VAL A 82 -4.82 16.61 1.68
N ASP A 83 -5.16 15.45 1.11
CA ASP A 83 -6.54 15.03 0.91
C ASP A 83 -7.12 14.61 2.27
N LYS A 84 -8.05 15.43 2.79
CA LYS A 84 -8.74 15.19 4.07
C LYS A 84 -9.34 13.78 4.16
N TYR A 85 -9.77 13.20 3.04
CA TYR A 85 -10.42 11.90 2.98
C TYR A 85 -9.52 10.80 2.43
N MET A 86 -8.19 10.96 2.48
CA MET A 86 -7.25 9.95 1.97
C MET A 86 -7.50 8.55 2.57
N ALA A 87 -7.84 8.46 3.86
CA ALA A 87 -8.15 7.17 4.48
C ALA A 87 -9.30 6.43 3.76
N VAL A 88 -10.32 7.15 3.25
CA VAL A 88 -11.46 6.59 2.49
C VAL A 88 -10.99 6.06 1.13
N ARG A 89 -10.11 6.80 0.46
CA ARG A 89 -9.49 6.35 -0.80
C ARG A 89 -8.70 5.07 -0.58
N ILE A 90 -7.82 5.04 0.43
CA ILE A 90 -7.06 3.84 0.79
C ILE A 90 -8.00 2.65 1.10
N MET A 91 -9.07 2.86 1.88
CA MET A 91 -10.02 1.78 2.17
C MET A 91 -10.65 1.21 0.89
N SER A 92 -10.99 2.06 -0.07
CA SER A 92 -11.56 1.65 -1.36
C SER A 92 -10.56 0.79 -2.14
N TYR A 93 -9.28 1.15 -2.11
CA TYR A 93 -8.21 0.42 -2.81
C TYR A 93 -7.93 -0.93 -2.17
N LEU A 94 -7.89 -0.97 -0.83
CA LEU A 94 -7.80 -2.21 -0.08
C LEU A 94 -8.98 -3.14 -0.38
N GLY A 95 -10.19 -2.58 -0.50
CA GLY A 95 -11.38 -3.33 -0.91
C GLY A 95 -11.21 -4.00 -2.27
N LEU A 96 -10.75 -3.25 -3.28
CA LEU A 96 -10.51 -3.79 -4.62
C LEU A 96 -9.37 -4.84 -4.63
N LEU A 97 -8.26 -4.60 -3.90
CA LEU A 97 -7.21 -5.60 -3.72
C LEU A 97 -7.77 -6.89 -3.09
N TYR A 98 -8.59 -6.78 -2.05
CA TYR A 98 -9.18 -7.97 -1.44
C TYR A 98 -10.16 -8.70 -2.35
N GLN A 99 -10.93 -8.00 -3.18
CA GLN A 99 -11.75 -8.66 -4.21
C GLN A 99 -10.89 -9.51 -5.15
N ASP A 100 -9.73 -9.00 -5.55
CA ASP A 100 -8.79 -9.74 -6.38
C ASP A 100 -8.16 -10.94 -5.65
N VAL A 101 -7.71 -10.75 -4.41
CA VAL A 101 -7.22 -11.83 -3.54
C VAL A 101 -8.26 -12.95 -3.38
N ILE A 102 -9.53 -12.60 -3.17
CA ILE A 102 -10.64 -13.56 -3.08
C ILE A 102 -10.82 -14.30 -4.40
N ARG A 103 -10.85 -13.59 -5.54
CA ARG A 103 -11.03 -14.17 -6.88
C ARG A 103 -9.94 -15.19 -7.19
N GLN A 104 -8.71 -14.92 -6.77
CA GLN A 104 -7.56 -15.80 -6.96
C GLN A 104 -7.45 -16.93 -5.94
N LYS A 105 -8.30 -16.93 -4.90
CA LYS A 105 -8.21 -17.85 -3.76
C LYS A 105 -6.86 -17.75 -3.04
N ALA A 106 -6.23 -16.57 -3.05
CA ALA A 106 -4.95 -16.29 -2.41
C ALA A 106 -5.12 -15.96 -0.91
N LEU A 107 -6.01 -16.69 -0.22
CA LEU A 107 -6.28 -16.51 1.19
C LEU A 107 -5.13 -17.08 2.04
N THR A 108 -5.04 -16.63 3.29
CA THR A 108 -4.18 -17.25 4.30
C THR A 108 -4.52 -18.74 4.47
N PRO A 109 -3.63 -19.59 5.02
CA PRO A 109 -3.92 -21.00 5.29
C PRO A 109 -5.14 -21.20 6.22
N ARG A 110 -5.53 -20.17 6.97
CA ARG A 110 -6.74 -20.14 7.82
C ARG A 110 -8.01 -19.72 7.08
N GLY A 111 -7.97 -19.54 5.76
CA GLY A 111 -9.10 -19.12 4.94
C GLY A 111 -9.52 -17.66 5.15
N LYS A 112 -8.65 -16.82 5.70
CA LYS A 112 -8.88 -15.38 5.91
C LYS A 112 -8.12 -14.54 4.90
N LEU A 113 -8.54 -13.29 4.72
CA LEU A 113 -7.78 -12.30 3.94
C LEU A 113 -6.39 -12.09 4.57
N PRO A 114 -5.33 -11.94 3.75
CA PRO A 114 -4.00 -11.64 4.24
C PRO A 114 -3.94 -10.21 4.80
N PRO A 115 -3.04 -9.92 5.74
CA PRO A 115 -2.81 -8.55 6.17
C PRO A 115 -2.29 -7.69 5.02
N VAL A 116 -2.72 -6.43 5.00
CA VAL A 116 -2.22 -5.41 4.07
C VAL A 116 -1.73 -4.22 4.88
N LEU A 117 -0.50 -3.77 4.62
CA LEU A 117 0.04 -2.50 5.08
C LEU A 117 -0.15 -1.44 3.97
N PRO A 118 -1.10 -0.51 4.10
CA PRO A 118 -1.15 0.66 3.24
C PRO A 118 -0.06 1.66 3.64
N VAL A 119 0.68 2.16 2.66
CA VAL A 119 1.68 3.21 2.83
C VAL A 119 1.42 4.28 1.78
N VAL A 120 1.27 5.53 2.24
CA VAL A 120 1.17 6.69 1.37
C VAL A 120 2.50 7.42 1.39
N LEU A 121 3.16 7.48 0.25
CA LEU A 121 4.34 8.32 0.05
C LEU A 121 3.89 9.67 -0.47
N TYR A 122 3.82 10.60 0.47
CA TYR A 122 3.40 11.97 0.25
C TYR A 122 4.62 12.90 0.21
N ASN A 123 4.74 13.69 -0.87
CA ASN A 123 5.82 14.67 -1.05
C ASN A 123 5.31 16.11 -1.21
N GLY A 124 4.19 16.45 -0.54
CA GLY A 124 3.69 17.82 -0.53
C GLY A 124 4.42 18.71 0.47
N GLU A 125 4.22 20.03 0.33
CA GLU A 125 4.95 21.04 1.11
C GLU A 125 4.51 21.11 2.59
N GLU A 126 3.25 20.83 2.87
CA GLU A 126 2.69 20.87 4.22
C GLU A 126 2.90 19.55 4.96
N ARG A 127 2.93 19.58 6.30
CA ARG A 127 2.92 18.34 7.07
C ARG A 127 1.58 17.61 6.88
N TRP A 128 1.62 16.29 6.94
CA TRP A 128 0.41 15.47 6.90
C TRP A 128 -0.53 15.81 8.07
N THR A 129 -1.77 16.18 7.76
CA THR A 129 -2.81 16.54 8.75
C THR A 129 -4.10 15.72 8.64
N ALA A 130 -4.27 14.94 7.58
CA ALA A 130 -5.46 14.11 7.39
C ALA A 130 -5.49 12.90 8.33
N ALA A 131 -6.69 12.42 8.63
CA ALA A 131 -6.89 11.20 9.41
C ALA A 131 -6.22 10.00 8.73
N GLN A 132 -5.59 9.15 9.55
CA GLN A 132 -4.97 7.90 9.10
C GLN A 132 -5.91 6.71 9.27
N ASN A 133 -6.94 6.83 10.12
CA ASN A 133 -7.96 5.82 10.32
C ASN A 133 -9.34 6.35 9.92
N ILE A 134 -10.15 5.48 9.33
CA ILE A 134 -11.54 5.80 8.97
C ILE A 134 -12.37 6.10 10.21
N GLY A 135 -12.10 5.44 11.33
CA GLY A 135 -12.80 5.71 12.59
C GLY A 135 -12.72 7.16 13.04
N ASP A 136 -11.65 7.88 12.66
CA ASP A 136 -11.47 9.31 12.98
C ASP A 136 -12.26 10.23 12.04
N LEU A 137 -12.76 9.69 10.92
CA LEU A 137 -13.59 10.40 9.94
C LEU A 137 -15.10 10.14 10.14
N VAL A 138 -15.46 9.12 10.91
CA VAL A 138 -16.84 8.72 11.15
C VAL A 138 -17.38 9.43 12.39
N GLU A 139 -18.51 10.12 12.22
CA GLU A 139 -19.22 10.76 13.32
C GLU A 139 -19.67 9.72 14.36
N ARG A 140 -19.54 10.06 15.65
CA ARG A 140 -19.98 9.15 16.72
C ARG A 140 -21.50 9.19 16.84
N VAL A 141 -22.11 8.01 16.91
CA VAL A 141 -23.54 7.89 17.21
C VAL A 141 -23.76 8.29 18.69
N PRO A 142 -24.86 9.00 19.02
CA PRO A 142 -25.23 9.32 20.40
C PRO A 142 -25.36 8.12 21.34
#